data_AF-A0A959MQL1-F1
#
_entry.id   AF-A0A959MQL1-F1
#
_cell.length_a   1.000
_cell.length_b   1.000
_cell.length_c   1.000
_cell.angle_alpha   90.00
_cell.angle_beta   90.00
_cell.angle_gamma   90.00
#
_symmetry.space_group_name_H-M   'P 1'
#
loop_
_entity.id
_entity.type
_entity.pdbx_description
1 polymer ?
#
loop_
_entity_poly.entity_id
_entity_poly.type
_entity_poly.pdbx_seq_one_letter_code
_entity_poly.pdbx_strand_id
1 'polypeptide(L)'
;MEKENKPIKRSAQLAPLSREHHEGLLFGWKIKQGLAFEIPIATLQAFVQWSWQNHFRPHFESEEKILIPLLPEKHPMVLRMQKEHEQIRVLVVALMEKADAAALQSLGDLIKGHIRFEERALFPEAENILSEDQLDQVLTALENQPSPEHTAWTNEFWIKK
;
A
#
# COMPACT_ATOMS: atom_id res chain seq x y z
N MET A 1 1.44 16.46 22.05
CA MET A 1 2.80 16.47 21.50
C MET A 1 2.76 15.75 20.16
N GLU A 2 2.62 16.51 19.08
CA GLU A 2 2.71 15.97 17.72
C GLU A 2 4.14 15.51 17.48
N LYS A 3 4.38 14.19 17.44
CA LYS A 3 5.67 13.67 17.00
C LYS A 3 5.80 13.99 15.51
N GLU A 4 6.82 14.77 15.17
CA GLU A 4 7.24 15.12 13.81
C GLU A 4 7.11 13.92 12.86
N ASN A 5 6.45 14.13 11.72
CA ASN A 5 6.41 13.20 10.58
C ASN A 5 7.80 13.12 9.90
N LYS A 6 8.83 12.65 10.59
CA LYS A 6 10.09 12.30 9.92
C LYS A 6 9.84 11.08 9.04
N PRO A 7 10.24 11.11 7.75
CA PRO A 7 10.25 9.92 6.92
C PRO A 7 11.01 8.82 7.64
N ILE A 8 10.40 7.64 7.80
CA ILE A 8 11.11 6.52 8.40
C ILE A 8 12.07 6.02 7.33
N LYS A 9 13.37 6.02 7.66
CA LYS A 9 14.40 5.52 6.76
C LYS A 9 14.56 4.01 6.99
N ARG A 10 14.35 3.23 5.93
CA ARG A 10 14.58 1.78 5.92
C ARG A 10 16.01 1.41 5.59
N SER A 11 16.36 0.17 5.90
CA SER A 11 17.47 -0.55 5.26
C SER A 11 17.40 -0.42 3.74
N ALA A 12 18.55 -0.53 3.07
CA ALA A 12 18.60 -0.44 1.61
C ALA A 12 17.73 -1.52 0.95
N GLN A 13 17.61 -2.67 1.60
CA GLN A 13 16.90 -3.84 1.13
C GLN A 13 15.37 -3.70 1.19
N LEU A 14 14.83 -3.06 2.23
CA LEU A 14 13.38 -2.80 2.34
C LEU A 14 12.95 -1.43 1.79
N ALA A 15 13.92 -0.57 1.44
CA ALA A 15 13.64 0.74 0.86
C ALA A 15 12.78 0.70 -0.42
N PRO A 16 12.90 -0.28 -1.34
CA PRO A 16 12.04 -0.34 -2.53
C PRO A 16 10.56 -0.45 -2.16
N LEU A 17 10.18 -1.40 -1.30
CA LEU A 17 8.80 -1.56 -0.81
C LEU A 17 8.31 -0.28 -0.09
N SER A 18 9.13 0.26 0.80
CA SER A 18 8.79 1.46 1.57
C SER A 18 8.59 2.72 0.71
N ARG A 19 9.25 2.83 -0.44
CA ARG A 19 9.03 3.97 -1.36
C ARG A 19 7.62 3.95 -1.96
N GLU A 20 7.09 2.76 -2.27
CA GLU A 20 5.76 2.60 -2.86
C GLU A 20 4.64 3.01 -1.89
N HIS A 21 4.88 2.92 -0.57
CA HIS A 21 3.96 3.42 0.45
C HIS A 21 3.65 4.91 0.34
N HIS A 22 4.53 5.71 -0.28
CA HIS A 22 4.25 7.12 -0.50
C HIS A 22 2.99 7.31 -1.36
N GLU A 23 2.88 6.56 -2.46
CA GLU A 23 1.71 6.60 -3.34
C GLU A 23 0.45 6.11 -2.63
N GLY A 24 0.58 5.08 -1.78
CA GLY A 24 -0.53 4.59 -0.96
C GLY A 24 -1.04 5.60 0.07
N LEU A 25 -0.15 6.37 0.69
CA LEU A 25 -0.53 7.47 1.58
C LEU A 25 -1.20 8.62 0.82
N LEU A 26 -0.69 8.96 -0.36
CA LEU A 26 -1.30 9.95 -1.24
C LEU A 26 -2.68 9.51 -1.71
N PHE A 27 -2.89 8.22 -2.01
CA PHE A 27 -4.18 7.66 -2.39
C PHE A 27 -5.27 7.98 -1.37
N GLY A 28 -5.04 7.68 -0.08
CA GLY A 28 -6.02 7.96 0.97
C GLY A 28 -6.33 9.46 1.10
N TRP A 29 -5.31 10.31 0.93
CA TRP A 29 -5.52 11.76 0.87
C TRP A 29 -6.32 12.21 -0.36
N LYS A 30 -6.01 11.67 -1.55
CA LYS A 30 -6.70 11.97 -2.82
C LYS A 30 -8.18 11.60 -2.71
N ILE A 31 -8.51 10.39 -2.24
CA ILE A 31 -9.91 9.97 -2.00
C ILE A 31 -10.63 10.96 -1.07
N LYS A 32 -10.00 11.35 0.04
CA LYS A 32 -10.57 12.32 0.97
C LYS A 32 -10.84 13.68 0.30
N GLN A 33 -9.93 14.18 -0.54
CA GLN A 33 -10.16 15.43 -1.29
C GLN A 33 -11.30 15.28 -2.28
N GLY A 34 -11.33 14.18 -3.04
CA GLY A 34 -12.38 13.91 -4.01
C GLY A 34 -13.77 13.88 -3.39
N LEU A 35 -13.93 13.23 -2.24
CA LEU A 35 -15.18 13.24 -1.48
C LEU A 35 -15.53 14.65 -0.99
N ALA A 36 -14.56 15.40 -0.47
CA ALA A 36 -14.77 16.76 0.03
C ALA A 36 -15.12 17.77 -1.09
N PHE A 37 -14.67 17.52 -2.32
CA PHE A 37 -14.99 18.35 -3.49
C PHE A 37 -16.20 17.83 -4.26
N GLU A 38 -16.93 16.86 -3.68
CA GLU A 38 -18.13 16.28 -4.27
C GLU A 38 -17.88 15.72 -5.68
N ILE A 39 -16.68 15.21 -5.92
CA ILE A 39 -16.31 14.56 -7.18
C ILE A 39 -17.25 13.37 -7.41
N PRO A 40 -17.74 13.15 -8.64
CA PRO A 40 -18.62 12.03 -8.93
C PRO A 40 -18.03 10.69 -8.45
N ILE A 41 -18.84 9.89 -7.76
CA ILE A 41 -18.42 8.60 -7.21
C ILE A 41 -17.81 7.70 -8.29
N ALA A 42 -18.34 7.73 -9.51
CA ALA A 42 -17.79 6.99 -10.65
C ALA A 42 -16.34 7.38 -10.99
N THR A 43 -15.98 8.65 -10.85
CA THR A 43 -14.59 9.12 -11.04
C THR A 43 -13.66 8.59 -9.95
N LEU A 44 -14.12 8.60 -8.70
CA LEU A 44 -13.35 8.06 -7.59
C LEU A 44 -13.21 6.54 -7.69
N GLN A 45 -14.26 5.83 -8.11
CA GLN A 45 -14.24 4.39 -8.38
C GLN A 45 -13.22 4.04 -9.46
N ALA A 46 -13.19 4.79 -10.57
CA ALA A 46 -12.21 4.60 -11.63
C ALA A 46 -10.77 4.85 -11.14
N PHE A 47 -10.57 5.84 -10.27
CA PHE A 47 -9.29 6.09 -9.63
C PHE A 47 -8.87 4.93 -8.71
N VAL A 48 -9.80 4.38 -7.92
CA VAL A 48 -9.55 3.17 -7.11
C VAL A 48 -9.14 2.00 -7.98
N GLN A 49 -9.86 1.74 -9.06
CA GLN A 49 -9.56 0.65 -9.98
C GLN A 49 -8.15 0.80 -10.57
N TRP A 50 -7.81 2.00 -11.05
CA TRP A 50 -6.50 2.30 -11.59
C TRP A 50 -5.40 2.15 -10.54
N SER A 51 -5.58 2.71 -9.33
CA SER A 51 -4.59 2.59 -8.24
C SER A 51 -4.40 1.14 -7.78
N TRP A 52 -5.48 0.36 -7.75
CA TRP A 52 -5.39 -1.06 -7.43
C TRP A 52 -4.53 -1.82 -8.44
N GLN A 53 -4.77 -1.61 -9.73
CA GLN A 53 -4.07 -2.32 -10.81
C GLN A 53 -2.60 -1.90 -10.94
N ASN A 54 -2.31 -0.60 -10.77
CA ASN A 54 -0.98 -0.03 -11.05
C ASN A 54 -0.08 0.07 -9.81
N HIS A 55 -0.63 0.01 -8.59
CA HIS A 55 0.12 0.23 -7.36
C HIS A 55 -0.12 -0.86 -6.31
N PHE A 56 -1.32 -0.99 -5.78
CA PHE A 56 -1.54 -1.83 -4.58
C PHE A 56 -1.42 -3.32 -4.85
N ARG A 57 -2.02 -3.81 -5.94
CA ARG A 57 -1.93 -5.23 -6.29
C ARG A 57 -0.49 -5.69 -6.53
N PRO A 58 0.33 -5.05 -7.40
CA PRO A 58 1.70 -5.47 -7.60
C PRO A 58 2.53 -5.36 -6.32
N HIS A 59 2.32 -4.30 -5.53
CA HIS A 59 2.98 -4.11 -4.23
C HIS A 59 2.72 -5.29 -3.27
N PHE A 60 1.45 -5.63 -3.04
CA PHE A 60 1.08 -6.76 -2.18
C PHE A 60 1.63 -8.08 -2.70
N GLU A 61 1.64 -8.28 -4.02
CA GLU A 61 2.23 -9.48 -4.62
C GLU A 61 3.74 -9.56 -4.36
N SER A 62 4.46 -8.43 -4.38
CA SER A 62 5.88 -8.39 -4.04
C SER A 62 6.12 -8.76 -2.58
N GLU A 63 5.38 -8.18 -1.65
CA GLU A 63 5.52 -8.49 -0.23
C GLU A 63 5.18 -9.96 0.06
N GLU A 64 4.09 -10.47 -0.49
CA GLU A 64 3.63 -11.85 -0.29
C GLU A 64 4.56 -12.90 -0.90
N LYS A 65 5.17 -12.61 -2.05
CA LYS A 65 6.03 -13.59 -2.76
C LYS A 65 7.50 -13.48 -2.37
N ILE A 66 7.95 -12.34 -1.87
CA ILE A 66 9.37 -12.07 -1.63
C ILE A 66 9.68 -11.94 -0.14
N LEU A 67 8.95 -11.07 0.58
CA LEU A 67 9.25 -10.78 1.98
C LEU A 67 8.65 -11.82 2.92
N ILE A 68 7.35 -12.11 2.81
CA ILE A 68 6.64 -13.04 3.70
C ILE A 68 7.32 -14.42 3.78
N PRO A 69 7.76 -15.06 2.69
CA PRO A 69 8.30 -16.42 2.76
C PRO A 69 9.58 -16.54 3.59
N LEU A 70 10.28 -15.43 3.82
CA LEU A 70 11.49 -15.39 4.64
C LEU A 70 11.18 -15.17 6.14
N LEU A 71 9.97 -14.71 6.46
CA LEU A 71 9.51 -14.53 7.82
C LEU A 71 8.89 -15.82 8.40
N PRO A 72 8.88 -16.00 9.72
CA PRO A 72 8.27 -17.18 10.33
C PRO A 72 6.77 -17.29 9.98
N GLU A 73 6.35 -18.45 9.46
CA GLU A 73 5.01 -18.72 8.89
C GLU A 73 3.83 -18.37 9.82
N LYS A 74 4.04 -18.35 11.14
CA LYS A 74 3.02 -18.06 12.16
C LYS A 74 3.29 -16.78 12.94
N HIS A 75 4.16 -15.92 12.44
CA HIS A 75 4.43 -14.65 13.09
C HIS A 75 3.15 -13.79 13.13
N PRO A 76 2.73 -13.27 14.30
CA PRO A 76 1.46 -12.54 14.42
C PRO A 76 1.33 -11.35 13.46
N MET A 77 2.44 -10.68 13.14
CA MET A 77 2.45 -9.56 12.19
C MET A 77 2.26 -10.02 10.74
N VAL A 78 2.80 -11.18 10.36
CA VAL A 78 2.59 -11.75 9.02
C VAL A 78 1.12 -12.12 8.83
N LEU A 79 0.52 -12.78 9.83
CA LEU A 79 -0.90 -13.13 9.82
C LEU A 79 -1.79 -11.87 9.73
N ARG A 80 -1.40 -10.80 10.42
CA ARG A 80 -2.08 -9.51 10.34
C ARG A 80 -1.98 -8.90 8.95
N MET A 81 -0.79 -8.84 8.37
CA MET A 81 -0.54 -8.29 7.03
C MET A 81 -1.38 -9.00 5.98
N GLN A 82 -1.34 -10.34 5.95
CA GLN A 82 -2.14 -11.16 5.03
C GLN A 82 -3.65 -10.93 5.19
N LYS A 83 -4.12 -10.79 6.44
CA LYS A 83 -5.51 -10.48 6.73
C LYS A 83 -5.89 -9.08 6.23
N GLU A 84 -5.05 -8.07 6.45
CA GLU A 84 -5.30 -6.70 5.99
C GLU A 84 -5.28 -6.63 4.45
N HIS A 85 -4.38 -7.35 3.77
CA HIS A 85 -4.38 -7.49 2.31
C HIS A 85 -5.71 -8.05 1.80
N GLU A 86 -6.19 -9.14 2.41
CA GLU A 86 -7.46 -9.75 2.00
C GLU A 86 -8.65 -8.83 2.23
N GLN A 87 -8.67 -8.12 3.36
CA GLN A 87 -9.70 -7.11 3.63
C GLN A 87 -9.71 -6.01 2.57
N ILE A 88 -8.53 -5.53 2.15
CA ILE A 88 -8.39 -4.52 1.10
C ILE A 88 -8.87 -5.09 -0.25
N ARG A 89 -8.48 -6.32 -0.61
CA ARG A 89 -8.93 -6.99 -1.84
C ARG A 89 -10.45 -7.09 -1.91
N VAL A 90 -11.08 -7.60 -0.86
CA VAL A 90 -12.54 -7.74 -0.77
C VAL A 90 -13.23 -6.38 -0.91
N LEU A 91 -12.73 -5.35 -0.22
CA LEU A 91 -13.31 -4.01 -0.29
C LEU A 91 -13.16 -3.38 -1.69
N VAL A 92 -12.01 -3.58 -2.35
CA VAL A 92 -11.81 -3.13 -3.74
C VAL A 92 -12.80 -3.81 -4.68
N VAL A 93 -12.98 -5.13 -4.58
CA VAL A 93 -13.95 -5.87 -5.41
C VAL A 93 -15.37 -5.36 -5.19
N ALA A 94 -15.78 -5.18 -3.93
CA ALA A 94 -17.10 -4.62 -3.60
C ALA A 94 -17.28 -3.21 -4.20
N LEU A 95 -16.24 -2.37 -4.13
CA LEU A 95 -16.23 -1.04 -4.73
C LEU A 95 -16.32 -1.08 -6.27
N MET A 96 -15.88 -2.15 -6.94
CA MET A 96 -16.04 -2.30 -8.39
C MET A 96 -17.49 -2.63 -8.77
N GLU A 97 -18.21 -3.37 -7.93
CA GLU A 97 -19.63 -3.65 -8.15
C GLU A 97 -20.50 -2.43 -7.84
N LYS A 98 -20.25 -1.79 -6.69
CA LYS A 98 -21.00 -0.61 -6.26
C LYS A 98 -20.14 0.23 -5.32
N ALA A 99 -19.70 1.38 -5.81
CA ALA A 99 -19.01 2.36 -4.98
C ALA A 99 -20.00 3.27 -4.24
N ASP A 100 -19.65 3.60 -2.99
CA ASP A 100 -20.25 4.68 -2.23
C ASP A 100 -19.18 5.45 -1.44
N ALA A 101 -19.54 6.63 -0.94
CA ALA A 101 -18.61 7.51 -0.24
C ALA A 101 -18.01 6.87 1.03
N ALA A 102 -18.80 6.07 1.76
CA ALA A 102 -18.37 5.47 3.02
C ALA A 102 -17.34 4.35 2.76
N ALA A 103 -17.58 3.51 1.76
CA ALA A 103 -16.67 2.45 1.35
C ALA A 103 -15.36 3.01 0.77
N LEU A 104 -15.43 4.10 -0.01
CA LEU A 104 -14.23 4.80 -0.53
C LEU A 104 -13.39 5.36 0.61
N GLN A 105 -14.01 6.06 1.56
CA GLN A 105 -13.32 6.58 2.74
C GLN A 105 -12.70 5.45 3.58
N SER A 106 -13.45 4.37 3.78
CA SER A 106 -12.99 3.19 4.51
C SER A 106 -11.76 2.57 3.87
N LEU A 107 -11.73 2.44 2.54
CA LEU A 107 -10.57 1.91 1.81
C LEU A 107 -9.32 2.79 2.02
N GLY A 108 -9.47 4.12 1.90
CA GLY A 108 -8.39 5.06 2.13
C GLY A 108 -7.81 4.98 3.55
N ASP A 109 -8.68 4.82 4.56
CA ASP A 109 -8.26 4.66 5.95
C ASP A 109 -7.60 3.30 6.22
N LEU A 110 -8.11 2.22 5.60
CA LEU A 110 -7.55 0.87 5.70
C LEU A 110 -6.12 0.83 5.16
N ILE A 111 -5.90 1.34 3.93
CA ILE A 111 -4.57 1.40 3.30
C ILE A 111 -3.61 2.23 4.15
N LYS A 112 -4.06 3.39 4.64
CA LYS A 112 -3.23 4.24 5.51
C LYS A 112 -2.87 3.56 6.83
N GLY A 113 -3.81 2.81 7.42
CA GLY A 113 -3.59 2.04 8.64
C GLY A 113 -2.61 0.90 8.43
N HIS A 114 -2.76 0.20 7.32
CA HIS A 114 -1.93 -0.91 6.88
C HIS A 114 -0.46 -0.48 6.64
N ILE A 115 -0.24 0.54 5.80
CA ILE A 115 1.10 1.12 5.56
C ILE A 115 1.77 1.55 6.86
N ARG A 116 1.02 2.16 7.78
CA ARG A 116 1.57 2.56 9.09
C ARG A 116 1.97 1.37 9.93
N PHE A 117 1.23 0.27 9.87
CA PHE A 117 1.57 -0.96 10.54
C PHE A 117 2.84 -1.57 9.95
N GLU A 118 2.95 -1.63 8.63
CA GLU A 118 4.12 -2.19 7.96
C GLU A 118 5.37 -1.41 8.31
N GLU A 119 5.32 -0.09 8.13
CA GLU A 119 6.41 0.79 8.47
C GLU A 119 6.73 0.74 9.97
N ARG A 120 5.76 0.81 10.87
CA ARG A 120 6.08 1.01 12.29
C ARG A 120 6.31 -0.27 13.07
N ALA A 121 5.93 -1.41 12.52
CA ALA A 121 5.99 -2.70 13.21
C ALA A 121 6.59 -3.80 12.35
N LEU A 122 6.01 -4.11 11.18
CA LEU A 122 6.43 -5.28 10.41
C LEU A 122 7.85 -5.14 9.84
N PHE A 123 8.17 -4.04 9.17
CA PHE A 123 9.48 -3.85 8.56
C PHE A 123 10.62 -3.77 9.59
N PRO A 124 10.48 -3.02 10.71
CA PRO A 124 11.46 -3.11 11.80
C PRO A 124 11.64 -4.54 12.34
N GLU A 125 10.55 -5.29 12.46
CA GLU A 125 10.62 -6.68 12.93
C GLU A 125 11.31 -7.59 11.91
N ALA A 126 11.03 -7.41 10.62
CA ALA A 126 11.72 -8.11 9.55
C ALA A 126 13.23 -7.82 9.55
N GLU A 127 13.63 -6.55 9.74
CA GLU A 127 15.03 -6.15 9.88
C GLU A 127 15.71 -6.79 11.11
N ASN A 128 14.96 -7.11 12.17
CA ASN A 128 15.48 -7.78 13.36
C ASN A 128 15.58 -9.31 13.21
N ILE A 129 14.65 -9.93 12.47
CA ILE A 129 14.55 -11.38 12.33
C ILE A 129 15.45 -11.90 11.21
N LEU A 130 15.50 -11.20 10.08
CA LEU A 130 16.18 -11.67 8.87
C LEU A 130 17.69 -11.41 8.96
N SER A 131 18.48 -12.37 8.46
CA SER A 131 19.91 -12.15 8.26
C SER A 131 20.16 -11.17 7.11
N GLU A 132 21.38 -10.61 7.05
CA GLU A 132 21.81 -9.76 5.94
C GLU A 132 21.66 -10.48 4.59
N ASP A 133 22.07 -11.74 4.50
CA ASP A 133 21.90 -12.57 3.28
C ASP A 133 20.42 -12.73 2.87
N GLN A 134 19.50 -12.82 3.83
CA GLN A 134 18.06 -12.91 3.55
C GLN A 134 17.50 -11.57 3.08
N LEU A 135 17.94 -10.46 3.68
CA LEU A 135 17.56 -9.12 3.23
C LEU A 135 18.09 -8.85 1.83
N ASP A 136 19.31 -9.27 1.51
CA ASP A 136 19.90 -9.11 0.18
C ASP A 136 19.16 -9.95 -0.87
N GLN A 137 18.63 -11.11 -0.50
CA GLN A 137 17.71 -11.89 -1.33
C GLN A 137 16.43 -11.12 -1.63
N VAL A 138 15.86 -10.41 -0.64
CA VAL A 138 14.69 -9.54 -0.85
C VAL A 138 15.01 -8.46 -1.88
N LEU A 139 16.12 -7.74 -1.70
CA LEU A 139 16.52 -6.68 -2.62
C LEU A 139 16.71 -7.21 -4.05
N THR A 140 17.48 -8.28 -4.19
CA THR A 140 17.76 -8.92 -5.48
C THR A 140 16.47 -9.38 -6.16
N ALA A 141 15.53 -9.96 -5.41
CA ALA A 141 14.25 -10.40 -5.95
C ALA A 141 13.39 -9.22 -6.43
N LEU A 142 13.37 -8.10 -5.67
CA LEU A 142 12.65 -6.88 -6.04
C LEU A 142 13.25 -6.22 -7.29
N GLU A 143 14.58 -6.15 -7.39
CA GLU A 143 15.27 -5.58 -8.57
C GLU A 143 15.05 -6.40 -9.85
N ASN A 144 14.82 -7.70 -9.72
CA ASN A 144 14.53 -8.59 -10.84
C ASN A 144 13.04 -8.61 -11.24
N GLN A 145 12.16 -7.92 -10.51
CA GLN A 145 10.79 -7.78 -10.95
C GLN A 145 10.72 -6.90 -12.19
N PRO A 146 9.88 -7.25 -13.19
CA PRO A 146 9.67 -6.38 -14.32
C PRO A 146 9.11 -5.04 -13.83
N SER A 147 9.71 -3.94 -14.28
CA SER A 147 9.17 -2.62 -14.02
C SER A 147 7.71 -2.59 -14.47
N PRO A 148 6.77 -2.20 -13.60
CA PRO A 148 5.38 -2.06 -14.02
C PRO A 148 5.28 -1.07 -15.18
N GLU A 149 4.38 -1.32 -16.12
CA GLU A 149 3.92 -0.28 -17.03
C GLU A 149 3.13 0.74 -16.21
N HIS A 150 3.82 1.74 -15.67
CA HIS A 150 3.18 2.81 -14.92
C HIS A 150 2.44 3.74 -15.89
N THR A 151 1.14 3.50 -16.06
CA THR A 151 0.26 4.47 -16.73
C THR A 151 -0.03 5.60 -15.76
N ALA A 152 0.25 6.87 -16.12
CA ALA A 152 -0.05 7.99 -15.24
C ALA A 152 -1.56 8.26 -15.17
N TRP A 153 -2.13 8.39 -13.97
CA TRP A 153 -3.48 8.91 -13.82
C TRP A 153 -3.50 10.42 -14.13
N THR A 154 -4.33 10.83 -15.08
CA THR A 154 -4.32 12.21 -15.61
C THR A 154 -5.41 13.11 -15.05
N ASN A 155 -6.43 12.55 -14.39
CA ASN A 155 -7.54 13.33 -13.84
C ASN A 155 -7.25 13.78 -12.40
N GLU A 156 -6.59 14.92 -12.23
CA GLU A 156 -6.21 15.50 -10.93
C GLU A 156 -7.40 16.10 -10.15
N PHE A 157 -8.41 15.29 -9.86
CA PHE A 157 -9.64 15.72 -9.18
C PHE A 157 -9.43 16.26 -7.75
N TRP A 158 -8.25 16.02 -7.17
CA TRP A 158 -7.87 16.43 -5.81
C TRP A 158 -7.30 17.86 -5.74
N ILE A 159 -7.23 18.59 -6.84
CA ILE A 159 -6.82 19.99 -6.89
C ILE A 159 -8.07 20.85 -7.08
N LYS A 160 -8.32 21.81 -6.17
CA LYS A 160 -9.35 22.82 -6.41
C LYS A 160 -8.93 23.68 -7.59
N LYS A 161 -9.74 23.71 -8.63
CA LYS A 161 -9.64 24.68 -9.72
C LYS A 161 -10.34 25.97 -9.34
#